data_AF-A0A5N5HRM8-F1
#
_entry.id   AF-A0A5N5HRM8-F1
#
_cell.length_a   1.000
_cell.length_b   1.000
_cell.length_c   1.000
_cell.angle_alpha   90.00
_cell.angle_beta   90.00
_cell.angle_gamma   90.00
#
_symmetry.space_group_name_H-M   'P 1'
#
loop_
_entity.id
_entity.type
_entity.pdbx_description
1 polymer ?
#
loop_
_entity_poly.entity_id
_entity_poly.type
_entity_poly.pdbx_seq_one_letter_code
_entity_poly.pdbx_strand_id
1 'polypeptide(L)'
;MISKLSVRTALLVHLLPKPTVQYTSPLAEQYSLMSLWAGQALFGTLTPDIIVLTLLYSIAGLGIAIVNDFKSVEGDRELGLQSLPVAFGSETAKWICVGAIDITQLSIVGYLLGAGKPYYALALLALIGPQVFFQFKYFLKDPVKYDVKYQASAQPFLVLGLLVTALATSH
;
A
#
# COMPACT_ATOMS: atom_id res chain seq x y z
N MET A 1 37.34 17.36 -4.94
CA MET A 1 36.64 17.93 -3.76
C MET A 1 35.27 17.28 -3.49
N ILE A 2 34.63 16.64 -4.47
CA ILE A 2 33.32 15.97 -4.35
C ILE A 2 33.40 14.60 -3.63
N SER A 3 34.54 13.90 -3.65
CA SER A 3 34.66 12.57 -3.02
C SER A 3 34.69 12.59 -1.48
N LYS A 4 35.20 13.65 -0.86
CA LYS A 4 35.28 13.77 0.62
C LYS A 4 33.92 14.13 1.25
N LEU A 5 33.00 14.72 0.48
CA LEU A 5 31.66 15.06 0.96
C LEU A 5 30.79 13.80 1.09
N SER A 6 30.87 12.88 0.12
CA SER A 6 30.15 11.59 0.13
C SER A 6 30.49 10.73 1.36
N VAL A 7 31.77 10.64 1.71
CA VAL A 7 32.23 9.87 2.89
C VAL A 7 31.78 10.50 4.20
N ARG A 8 31.78 11.85 4.30
CA ARG A 8 31.30 12.56 5.50
C ARG A 8 29.80 12.43 5.69
N THR A 9 29.02 12.43 4.62
CA THR A 9 27.58 12.18 4.67
C THR A 9 27.27 10.75 5.11
N ALA A 10 28.02 9.75 4.61
CA ALA A 10 27.87 8.35 5.04
C ALA A 10 28.22 8.12 6.52
N LEU A 11 29.24 8.81 7.03
CA LEU A 11 29.62 8.79 8.46
C LEU A 11 28.57 9.48 9.36
N LEU A 12 27.98 10.58 8.90
CA LEU A 12 26.92 11.29 9.62
C LEU A 12 25.66 10.42 9.80
N VAL A 13 25.31 9.60 8.80
CA VAL A 13 24.19 8.65 8.90
C VAL A 13 24.41 7.59 9.98
N HIS A 14 25.66 7.18 10.24
CA HIS A 14 26.00 6.22 11.30
C HIS A 14 25.97 6.81 12.71
N LEU A 15 26.06 8.13 12.84
CA LEU A 15 26.10 8.85 14.12
C LEU A 15 24.71 9.31 14.57
N LEU A 16 23.71 9.28 13.69
CA LEU A 16 22.34 9.55 14.07
C LEU A 16 21.79 8.37 14.88
N PRO A 17 21.03 8.63 15.97
CA PRO A 17 20.32 7.57 16.66
C PRO A 17 19.43 6.84 15.65
N LYS A 18 19.70 5.55 15.45
CA LYS A 18 18.90 4.71 14.54
C LYS A 18 17.44 4.80 15.00
N PRO A 19 16.50 5.23 14.14
CA PRO A 19 15.12 5.38 14.55
C PRO A 19 14.62 4.04 15.06
N THR A 20 14.22 4.01 16.34
CA THR A 20 14.02 2.78 17.10
C THR A 20 12.83 1.96 16.60
N VAL A 21 11.97 2.52 15.75
CA VAL A 21 10.81 1.85 15.19
C VAL A 21 10.43 2.53 13.86
N GLN A 22 10.65 1.84 12.75
CA GLN A 22 10.10 2.22 11.44
C GLN A 22 9.28 1.05 10.92
N TYR A 23 8.27 0.64 11.70
CA TYR A 23 7.16 -0.11 11.14
C TYR A 23 6.54 0.76 10.05
N THR A 24 5.94 0.12 9.05
CA THR A 24 4.95 0.71 8.13
C THR A 24 4.01 1.60 8.95
N SER A 25 4.31 2.90 9.03
CA SER A 25 3.90 3.66 10.22
C SER A 25 2.42 4.03 10.09
N PRO A 26 1.55 3.66 11.04
CA PRO A 26 0.13 4.06 11.01
C PRO A 26 -0.03 5.58 10.90
N LEU A 27 0.95 6.33 11.41
CA LEU A 27 1.01 7.79 11.30
C LEU A 27 1.18 8.26 9.85
N ALA A 28 2.05 7.64 9.05
CA ALA A 28 2.22 8.00 7.64
C ALA A 28 0.92 7.81 6.85
N GLU A 29 0.21 6.70 7.08
CA GLU A 29 -1.09 6.47 6.47
C GLU A 29 -2.16 7.44 6.97
N GLN A 30 -2.14 7.79 8.26
CA GLN A 30 -3.01 8.82 8.80
C GLN A 30 -2.76 10.19 8.14
N TYR A 31 -1.50 10.58 7.92
CA TYR A 31 -1.17 11.83 7.22
C TYR A 31 -1.69 11.81 5.78
N SER A 32 -1.55 10.68 5.07
CA SER A 32 -2.09 10.50 3.72
C SER A 32 -3.61 10.69 3.70
N LEU A 33 -4.33 10.02 4.61
CA LEU A 33 -5.79 10.16 4.78
C LEU A 33 -6.22 11.60 5.05
N MET A 34 -5.59 12.26 6.03
CA MET A 34 -5.93 13.64 6.40
C MET A 34 -5.70 14.60 5.24
N SER A 35 -4.63 14.41 4.46
CA SER A 35 -4.37 15.24 3.29
C SER A 35 -5.44 15.07 2.20
N LEU A 36 -5.92 13.84 2.00
CA LEU A 36 -7.01 13.51 1.06
C LEU A 36 -8.32 14.17 1.47
N TRP A 37 -8.70 14.06 2.74
CA TRP A 37 -9.91 14.69 3.27
C TRP A 37 -9.83 16.20 3.24
N ALA A 38 -8.68 16.78 3.60
CA ALA A 38 -8.46 18.22 3.50
C ALA A 38 -8.63 18.69 2.05
N GLY A 39 -8.07 17.96 1.07
CA GLY A 39 -8.27 18.25 -0.35
C GLY A 39 -9.73 18.22 -0.76
N GLN A 40 -10.47 17.18 -0.36
CA GLN A 40 -11.91 17.08 -0.66
C GLN A 40 -12.75 18.13 0.06
N ALA A 41 -12.39 18.54 1.27
CA ALA A 41 -13.06 19.62 2.00
C ALA A 41 -12.79 21.00 1.40
N LEU A 42 -11.60 21.21 0.80
CA LEU A 42 -11.21 22.49 0.21
C LEU A 42 -11.68 22.65 -1.25
N PHE A 43 -11.67 21.57 -2.04
CA PHE A 43 -11.88 21.63 -3.49
C PHE A 43 -13.07 20.82 -3.99
N GLY A 44 -13.74 20.08 -3.11
CA GLY A 44 -14.85 19.18 -3.46
C GLY A 44 -15.96 19.19 -2.41
N THR A 45 -16.60 18.03 -2.22
CA THR A 45 -17.58 17.84 -1.15
C THR A 45 -17.21 16.59 -0.40
N LEU A 46 -16.94 16.72 0.90
CA LEU A 46 -16.63 15.59 1.76
C LEU A 46 -17.93 14.85 2.11
N THR A 47 -18.24 13.79 1.37
CA THR A 47 -19.40 12.94 1.62
C THR A 47 -19.03 11.75 2.52
N PRO A 48 -20.01 11.14 3.22
CA PRO A 48 -19.78 9.91 3.98
C PRO A 48 -19.14 8.79 3.14
N ASP A 49 -19.54 8.68 1.87
CA ASP A 49 -19.00 7.69 0.93
C ASP A 49 -17.50 7.90 0.70
N ILE A 50 -17.08 9.15 0.47
CA ILE A 50 -15.66 9.48 0.31
C ILE A 50 -14.88 9.14 1.59
N ILE A 51 -15.43 9.44 2.77
CA ILE A 51 -14.79 9.12 4.05
C ILE A 51 -14.59 7.61 4.19
N VAL A 52 -15.65 6.81 3.99
CA VAL A 52 -15.59 5.35 4.14
C VAL A 52 -14.64 4.72 3.12
N LEU A 53 -14.75 5.13 1.85
CA LEU A 53 -13.95 4.55 0.77
C LEU A 53 -12.47 4.92 0.89
N THR A 54 -12.14 6.15 1.27
CA THR A 54 -10.75 6.56 1.51
C THR A 54 -10.15 5.85 2.73
N LEU A 55 -10.91 5.61 3.80
CA LEU A 55 -10.47 4.79 4.93
C LEU A 55 -10.12 3.37 4.49
N LEU A 56 -11.02 2.73 3.74
CA LEU A 56 -10.76 1.41 3.18
C LEU A 56 -9.49 1.45 2.32
N TYR A 57 -9.39 2.36 1.35
CA TYR A 57 -8.21 2.43 0.49
C TYR A 57 -6.89 2.73 1.20
N SER A 58 -6.89 3.40 2.36
CA SER A 58 -5.67 3.55 3.16
C SER A 58 -5.20 2.23 3.77
N ILE A 59 -6.11 1.31 4.10
CA ILE A 59 -5.74 -0.05 4.52
C ILE A 59 -5.11 -0.81 3.35
N ALA A 60 -5.63 -0.67 2.13
CA ALA A 60 -4.97 -1.22 0.94
C ALA A 60 -3.60 -0.54 0.67
N GLY A 61 -3.50 0.78 0.92
CA GLY A 61 -2.26 1.56 0.86
C GLY A 61 -1.19 1.02 1.81
N LEU A 62 -1.58 0.68 3.04
CA LEU A 62 -0.71 0.00 4.01
C LEU A 62 -0.20 -1.34 3.45
N GLY A 63 -1.07 -2.11 2.81
CA GLY A 63 -0.69 -3.34 2.12
C GLY A 63 0.41 -3.12 1.07
N ILE A 64 0.26 -2.08 0.23
CA ILE A 64 1.27 -1.68 -0.76
C ILE A 64 2.56 -1.21 -0.09
N ALA A 65 2.48 -0.48 1.01
CA ALA A 65 3.66 -0.06 1.76
C ALA A 65 4.45 -1.29 2.28
N ILE A 66 3.77 -2.34 2.72
CA ILE A 66 4.42 -3.62 3.08
C ILE A 66 5.08 -4.27 1.85
N VAL A 67 4.47 -4.22 0.66
CA VAL A 67 5.12 -4.69 -0.59
C VAL A 67 6.45 -3.96 -0.81
N ASN A 68 6.49 -2.66 -0.52
CA ASN A 68 7.72 -1.87 -0.64
C ASN A 68 8.75 -2.22 0.44
N ASP A 69 8.33 -2.56 1.66
CA ASP A 69 9.22 -3.04 2.72
C ASP A 69 9.94 -4.35 2.32
N PHE A 70 9.32 -5.20 1.49
CA PHE A 70 9.98 -6.39 0.95
C PHE A 70 11.14 -6.07 0.01
N LYS A 71 11.09 -4.94 -0.69
CA LYS A 71 12.16 -4.50 -1.60
C LYS A 71 13.38 -3.97 -0.85
N SER A 72 13.17 -3.38 0.33
CA SER A 72 14.24 -2.82 1.17
C SER A 72 14.70 -3.76 2.30
N VAL A 73 14.15 -4.98 2.40
CA VAL A 73 14.31 -5.86 3.57
C VAL A 73 15.77 -6.15 3.95
N GLU A 74 16.66 -6.41 2.98
CA GLU A 74 18.09 -6.63 3.26
C GLU A 74 18.75 -5.35 3.80
N GLY A 75 18.48 -4.21 3.17
CA GLY A 75 19.02 -2.91 3.60
C GLY A 75 18.49 -2.48 4.97
N ASP A 76 17.21 -2.70 5.23
CA ASP A 76 16.57 -2.44 6.53
C ASP A 76 17.24 -3.26 7.63
N ARG A 77 17.55 -4.54 7.35
CA ARG A 77 18.25 -5.42 8.30
C ARG A 77 19.67 -4.93 8.58
N GLU A 78 20.43 -4.54 7.57
CA GLU A 78 21.80 -4.01 7.74
C GLU A 78 21.80 -2.69 8.53
N LEU A 79 20.81 -1.83 8.27
CA LEU A 79 20.63 -0.55 8.95
C LEU A 79 20.01 -0.71 10.35
N GLY A 80 19.53 -1.90 10.73
CA GLY A 80 18.89 -2.15 12.02
C GLY A 80 17.48 -1.56 12.14
N LEU A 81 16.82 -1.32 11.01
CA LEU A 81 15.43 -0.90 10.92
C LEU A 81 14.50 -2.11 11.14
N GLN A 82 13.28 -1.83 11.61
CA GLN A 82 12.28 -2.85 11.95
C GLN A 82 11.07 -2.76 11.02
N SER A 83 11.28 -3.02 9.72
CA SER A 83 10.17 -3.17 8.78
C SER A 83 9.40 -4.47 9.02
N LEU A 84 8.15 -4.55 8.57
CA LEU A 84 7.29 -5.71 8.81
C LEU A 84 7.95 -7.06 8.42
N PRO A 85 8.58 -7.20 7.24
CA PRO A 85 9.25 -8.44 6.87
C PRO A 85 10.54 -8.71 7.67
N VAL A 86 11.19 -7.69 8.25
CA VAL A 86 12.33 -7.87 9.16
C VAL A 86 11.86 -8.37 10.53
N ALA A 87 10.78 -7.81 11.06
CA ALA A 87 10.27 -8.12 12.41
C ALA A 87 9.51 -9.45 12.48
N PHE A 88 8.64 -9.74 11.49
CA PHE A 88 7.75 -10.91 11.50
C PHE A 88 8.19 -12.02 10.54
N GLY A 89 9.23 -11.77 9.75
CA GLY A 89 9.71 -12.67 8.70
C GLY A 89 8.90 -12.59 7.41
N SER A 90 9.53 -12.97 6.30
CA SER A 90 8.94 -12.85 4.95
C SER A 90 7.67 -13.67 4.74
N GLU A 91 7.57 -14.84 5.39
CA GLU A 91 6.40 -15.72 5.24
C GLU A 91 5.14 -15.12 5.88
N THR A 92 5.25 -14.57 7.09
CA THR A 92 4.11 -13.95 7.77
C THR A 92 3.74 -12.64 7.08
N ALA A 93 4.74 -11.81 6.77
CA ALA A 93 4.52 -10.48 6.19
C ALA A 93 3.84 -10.52 4.82
N LYS A 94 4.11 -11.54 3.98
CA LYS A 94 3.49 -11.63 2.64
C LYS A 94 1.99 -11.92 2.74
N TRP A 95 1.57 -12.72 3.71
CA TRP A 95 0.15 -13.02 3.95
C TRP A 95 -0.58 -11.84 4.59
N ILE A 96 0.06 -11.12 5.51
CA ILE A 96 -0.49 -9.86 6.06
C ILE A 96 -0.71 -8.86 4.92
N CYS A 97 0.28 -8.70 4.04
CA CYS A 97 0.21 -7.81 2.90
C CYS A 97 -0.95 -8.16 1.94
N VAL A 98 -1.01 -9.41 1.47
CA VAL A 98 -2.06 -9.86 0.55
C VAL A 98 -3.43 -9.78 1.20
N GLY A 99 -3.55 -10.20 2.46
CA GLY A 99 -4.81 -10.11 3.21
C GLY A 99 -5.30 -8.67 3.37
N ALA A 100 -4.42 -7.73 3.69
CA ALA A 100 -4.77 -6.32 3.82
C ALA A 100 -5.29 -5.73 2.50
N ILE A 101 -4.68 -6.08 1.37
CA ILE A 101 -5.12 -5.61 0.05
C ILE A 101 -6.47 -6.24 -0.33
N ASP A 102 -6.57 -7.57 -0.29
CA ASP A 102 -7.71 -8.29 -0.84
C ASP A 102 -8.97 -8.10 0.01
N ILE A 103 -8.86 -8.19 1.34
CA ILE A 103 -10.00 -7.98 2.25
C ILE A 103 -10.57 -6.58 2.06
N THR A 104 -9.69 -5.58 1.92
CA THR A 104 -10.10 -4.20 1.69
C THR A 104 -10.84 -4.05 0.37
N GLN A 105 -10.30 -4.58 -0.72
CA GLN A 105 -10.96 -4.48 -2.03
C GLN A 105 -12.31 -5.20 -2.05
N LEU A 106 -12.41 -6.38 -1.43
CA LEU A 106 -13.68 -7.08 -1.27
C LEU A 106 -14.67 -6.31 -0.38
N SER A 107 -14.17 -5.60 0.63
CA SER A 107 -15.01 -4.74 1.47
C SER A 107 -15.58 -3.56 0.66
N ILE A 108 -14.78 -2.97 -0.23
CA ILE A 108 -15.23 -1.92 -1.16
C ILE A 108 -16.26 -2.46 -2.15
N VAL A 109 -16.06 -3.66 -2.69
CA VAL A 109 -17.07 -4.33 -3.53
C VAL A 109 -18.39 -4.48 -2.75
N GLY A 110 -18.33 -4.97 -1.51
CA GLY A 110 -19.51 -5.10 -0.66
C GLY A 110 -20.20 -3.76 -0.39
N TYR A 111 -19.43 -2.71 -0.15
CA TYR A 111 -19.92 -1.36 0.03
C TYR A 111 -20.65 -0.84 -1.23
N LEU A 112 -20.06 -1.01 -2.41
CA LEU A 112 -20.66 -0.58 -3.68
C LEU A 112 -21.95 -1.36 -4.01
N LEU A 113 -22.01 -2.65 -3.67
CA LEU A 113 -23.24 -3.45 -3.79
C LEU A 113 -24.33 -2.94 -2.83
N GLY A 114 -23.98 -2.66 -1.57
CA GLY A 114 -24.89 -2.08 -0.59
C GLY A 114 -25.39 -0.68 -0.97
N ALA A 115 -24.56 0.10 -1.67
CA ALA A 115 -24.91 1.42 -2.21
C ALA A 115 -25.69 1.36 -3.53
N GLY A 116 -26.08 0.17 -4.02
CA GLY A 116 -26.87 0.03 -5.25
C GLY A 116 -26.09 0.30 -6.54
N LYS A 117 -24.77 0.17 -6.53
CA LYS A 117 -23.88 0.41 -7.68
C LYS A 117 -23.27 -0.91 -8.22
N PRO A 118 -24.09 -1.88 -8.68
CA PRO A 118 -23.63 -3.24 -9.00
C PRO A 118 -22.66 -3.31 -10.18
N TYR A 119 -22.81 -2.45 -11.19
CA TYR A 119 -21.91 -2.44 -12.34
C TYR A 119 -20.47 -2.04 -11.96
N TYR A 120 -20.31 -1.07 -11.05
CA TYR A 120 -19.00 -0.68 -10.53
C TYR A 120 -18.41 -1.78 -9.64
N ALA A 121 -19.23 -2.43 -8.82
CA ALA A 121 -18.81 -3.56 -8.00
C ALA A 121 -18.32 -4.75 -8.85
N LEU A 122 -19.03 -5.07 -9.93
CA LEU A 122 -18.63 -6.11 -10.89
C LEU A 122 -17.34 -5.75 -11.63
N ALA A 123 -17.20 -4.50 -12.06
CA ALA A 123 -15.96 -4.02 -12.69
C ALA A 123 -14.77 -4.11 -11.73
N LEU A 124 -14.95 -3.74 -10.45
CA LEU A 124 -13.93 -3.87 -9.43
C LEU A 124 -13.56 -5.34 -9.17
N LEU A 125 -14.54 -6.24 -9.05
CA LEU A 125 -14.30 -7.68 -8.95
C LEU A 125 -13.51 -8.24 -10.14
N ALA A 126 -13.83 -7.79 -11.36
CA ALA A 126 -13.10 -8.20 -12.55
C ALA A 126 -11.63 -7.76 -12.53
N LEU A 127 -11.31 -6.63 -11.90
CA LEU A 127 -9.93 -6.14 -11.72
C LEU A 127 -9.19 -6.87 -10.60
N ILE A 128 -9.89 -7.27 -9.52
CA ILE A 128 -9.32 -8.06 -8.43
C ILE A 128 -8.83 -9.42 -8.93
N GLY A 129 -9.53 -10.05 -9.89
CA GLY A 129 -9.16 -11.37 -10.42
C GLY A 129 -7.72 -11.46 -10.94
N PRO A 130 -7.31 -10.65 -11.93
CA PRO A 130 -5.93 -10.58 -12.42
C PRO A 130 -4.92 -10.17 -11.34
N GLN A 131 -5.27 -9.24 -10.44
CA GLN A 131 -4.39 -8.85 -9.34
C GLN A 131 -4.06 -10.05 -8.45
N VAL A 132 -5.09 -10.77 -7.98
CA VAL A 132 -4.94 -11.95 -7.11
C VAL A 132 -4.15 -13.04 -7.83
N PHE A 133 -4.43 -13.27 -9.12
CA PHE A 133 -3.63 -14.19 -9.92
C PHE A 133 -2.12 -13.84 -9.89
N PHE A 134 -1.76 -12.56 -10.04
CA PHE A 134 -0.37 -12.13 -9.96
C PHE A 134 0.22 -12.18 -8.54
N GLN A 135 -0.58 -12.00 -7.48
CA GLN A 135 -0.13 -12.24 -6.11
C GLN A 135 0.31 -13.70 -5.91
N PHE A 136 -0.50 -14.67 -6.34
CA PHE A 136 -0.16 -16.09 -6.25
C PHE A 136 1.01 -16.47 -7.17
N LYS A 137 1.06 -15.92 -8.38
CA LYS A 137 2.09 -16.25 -9.36
C LYS A 137 3.48 -15.74 -8.98
N TYR A 138 3.55 -14.55 -8.38
CA TYR A 138 4.80 -13.83 -8.15
C TYR A 138 5.04 -13.59 -6.65
N PHE A 139 4.18 -12.81 -6.01
CA PHE A 139 4.44 -12.26 -4.67
C PHE A 139 4.48 -13.33 -3.58
N LEU A 140 3.50 -14.24 -3.54
CA LEU A 140 3.43 -15.30 -2.53
C LEU A 140 4.53 -16.36 -2.68
N LYS A 141 5.10 -16.49 -3.89
CA LYS A 141 6.17 -17.44 -4.19
C LYS A 141 7.51 -16.95 -3.67
N ASP A 142 7.86 -15.71 -3.99
CA ASP A 142 9.09 -15.06 -3.52
C ASP A 142 8.90 -13.53 -3.64
N PRO A 143 8.52 -12.86 -2.55
CA PRO A 143 8.17 -11.44 -2.58
C PRO A 143 9.37 -10.54 -2.84
N VAL A 144 10.60 -11.00 -2.53
CA VAL A 144 11.83 -10.23 -2.73
C VAL A 144 12.31 -10.37 -4.18
N LYS A 145 12.31 -11.59 -4.73
CA LYS A 145 12.79 -11.85 -6.09
C LYS A 145 11.85 -11.30 -7.17
N TYR A 146 10.55 -11.30 -6.91
CA TYR A 146 9.54 -10.95 -7.90
C TYR A 146 8.87 -9.60 -7.64
N ASP A 147 9.38 -8.78 -6.71
CA ASP A 147 8.84 -7.48 -6.33
C ASP A 147 8.48 -6.59 -7.54
N VAL A 148 9.43 -6.38 -8.47
CA VAL A 148 9.25 -5.52 -9.64
C VAL A 148 8.22 -6.10 -10.60
N LYS A 149 8.22 -7.42 -10.79
CA LYS A 149 7.25 -8.10 -11.68
C LYS A 149 5.84 -8.06 -11.11
N TYR A 150 5.72 -8.26 -9.79
CA TYR A 150 4.46 -8.16 -9.09
C TYR A 150 3.92 -6.73 -9.17
N GLN A 151 4.71 -5.71 -8.84
CA GLN A 151 4.26 -4.32 -8.93
C GLN A 151 3.90 -3.92 -10.35
N ALA A 152 4.71 -4.29 -11.36
CA ALA A 152 4.40 -3.97 -12.76
C ALA A 152 3.13 -4.68 -13.27
N SER A 153 2.80 -5.86 -12.74
CA SER A 153 1.66 -6.65 -13.23
C SER A 153 0.39 -6.43 -12.43
N ALA A 154 0.45 -6.44 -11.09
CA ALA A 154 -0.71 -6.41 -10.21
C ALA A 154 -1.14 -4.99 -9.84
N GLN A 155 -0.18 -4.09 -9.57
CA GLN A 155 -0.47 -2.73 -9.10
C GLN A 155 -1.38 -1.93 -10.05
N PRO A 156 -1.23 -2.03 -11.40
CA PRO A 156 -2.14 -1.32 -12.30
C PRO A 156 -3.61 -1.70 -12.09
N PHE A 157 -3.91 -2.96 -11.79
CA PHE A 157 -5.29 -3.39 -11.53
C PHE A 157 -5.85 -2.79 -10.24
N LEU A 158 -5.03 -2.66 -9.20
CA LEU A 158 -5.42 -2.00 -7.96
C LEU A 158 -5.70 -0.50 -8.18
N VAL A 159 -4.83 0.20 -8.92
CA VAL A 159 -5.03 1.63 -9.24
C VAL A 159 -6.24 1.84 -10.14
N LEU A 160 -6.48 0.96 -11.11
CA LEU A 160 -7.70 0.99 -11.91
C LEU A 160 -8.94 0.73 -11.04
N GLY A 161 -8.85 -0.15 -10.03
CA GLY A 161 -9.92 -0.37 -9.08
C GLY A 161 -10.25 0.89 -8.26
N LEU A 162 -9.23 1.64 -7.82
CA LEU A 162 -9.39 2.95 -7.19
C LEU A 162 -10.15 3.92 -8.11
N LEU A 163 -9.76 3.97 -9.39
CA LEU A 163 -10.44 4.81 -10.39
C LEU A 163 -11.91 4.42 -10.57
N VAL A 164 -12.22 3.13 -10.69
CA VAL A 164 -13.60 2.62 -10.79
C VAL A 164 -14.42 3.05 -9.59
N THR A 165 -13.87 2.94 -8.38
CA THR A 165 -14.56 3.36 -7.16
C THR A 165 -14.77 4.87 -7.11
N ALA A 166 -13.78 5.66 -7.52
CA ALA A 166 -13.91 7.12 -7.59
C ALA A 166 -15.01 7.56 -8.57
N LEU A 167 -15.10 6.92 -9.74
CA LEU A 167 -16.17 7.16 -10.71
C LEU A 167 -17.55 6.76 -10.16
N ALA A 168 -17.61 5.68 -9.36
CA ALA A 168 -18.83 5.27 -8.70
C ALA A 168 -19.37 6.35 -7.75
N THR A 169 -18.48 7.10 -7.07
CA THR A 169 -18.86 8.18 -6.14
C THR A 169 -19.10 9.54 -6.79
N SER A 170 -18.78 9.69 -8.07
CA SER A 170 -18.89 10.97 -8.80
C SER A 170 -20.27 11.25 -9.40
N HIS A 171 -21.20 10.30 -9.33
CA HIS A 171 -22.53 10.33 -9.95
C HIS A 171 -23.58 9.84 -8.97
#